data_AF-A0A842NKP7-F1
#
_entry.id   AF-A0A842NKP7-F1
#
_cell.length_a   1.000
_cell.length_b   1.000
_cell.length_c   1.000
_cell.angle_alpha   90.00
_cell.angle_beta   90.00
_cell.angle_gamma   90.00
#
_symmetry.space_group_name_H-M   'P 1'
#
loop_
_entity.id
_entity.type
_entity.pdbx_description
1 polymer ?
#
loop_
_entity_poly.entity_id
_entity_poly.type
_entity_poly.pdbx_seq_one_letter_code
_entity_poly.pdbx_strand_id
1 'polypeptide(L)'
;GGGGGGGGGGGSGGSGLNNVPFGAYQQIFGFADLDTAFVSCNENWLCGNWSECPPTEIQTRVCADANGCGTFKKKPAEKKACVYQEDKIKKELEDKEEEKKNPKRELPLQITPPKVVCTKETNPMKNGGMWLFLLILIVVSLRIYLTEKSIEKIRKKKGLSDIKRAKQVFAVKRKAFIFVGLMILFAIVLYLFYVFFYLCEINLTAFWMLLAIVIVMPIIVNRIISALEYHEQKKILRMGALADTHYREIKRLIEIEDDNIVDMEKEIASQIAHLAMREDFRKIMDNYVELDKVYHEIIRLYEDYQEKKIMFKDEEKLVDDIYDLANQDSFVELCEKVPALKSVYDKLLLLYQHFEEKQELYDELTKAEEAVRKKLAKDE
;
A
#
# COMPACT_ATOMS: atom_id res chain seq x y z
N GLY A 1 -16.27 24.14 -45.06
CA GLY A 1 -17.25 24.16 -43.96
C GLY A 1 -16.61 23.51 -42.76
N GLY A 2 -16.70 24.00 -41.54
CA GLY A 2 -17.54 25.03 -40.96
C GLY A 2 -17.76 24.66 -39.49
N GLY A 3 -17.59 25.62 -38.58
CA GLY A 3 -17.85 25.49 -37.13
C GLY A 3 -16.54 25.44 -36.31
N GLY A 4 -16.13 26.44 -35.54
CA GLY A 4 -16.83 27.62 -35.02
C GLY A 4 -17.22 27.41 -33.54
N GLY A 5 -16.47 28.05 -32.64
CA GLY A 5 -16.76 28.19 -31.21
C GLY A 5 -15.47 28.59 -30.46
N GLY A 6 -15.27 29.80 -29.91
CA GLY A 6 -16.17 30.92 -29.67
C GLY A 6 -16.52 31.04 -28.18
N GLY A 7 -15.90 32.01 -27.49
CA GLY A 7 -16.30 32.51 -26.16
C GLY A 7 -15.46 31.97 -24.99
N GLY A 8 -14.96 32.77 -24.05
CA GLY A 8 -15.18 34.19 -23.78
C GLY A 8 -14.16 34.72 -22.77
N GLY A 9 -13.93 36.03 -22.82
CA GLY A 9 -13.12 36.75 -21.85
C GLY A 9 -13.93 37.31 -20.68
N GLY A 10 -13.20 37.73 -19.66
CA GLY A 10 -13.58 38.61 -18.54
C GLY A 10 -12.30 38.85 -17.74
N GLY A 11 -11.70 40.05 -17.73
CA GLY A 11 -12.12 41.20 -16.91
C GLY A 11 -11.35 41.11 -15.57
N SER A 12 -10.18 41.73 -15.39
CA SER A 12 -9.91 43.14 -15.04
C SER A 12 -10.52 43.62 -13.71
N GLY A 13 -9.65 44.16 -12.83
CA GLY A 13 -9.94 44.88 -11.58
C GLY A 13 -9.61 44.02 -10.35
N GLY A 14 -8.54 44.22 -9.58
CA GLY A 14 -7.94 45.47 -9.13
C GLY A 14 -8.46 45.79 -7.72
N SER A 15 -7.63 45.67 -6.68
CA SER A 15 -7.73 46.41 -5.41
C SER A 15 -6.54 46.05 -4.51
N GLY A 16 -5.63 46.99 -4.33
CA GLY A 16 -4.57 46.90 -3.32
C GLY A 16 -5.16 46.92 -1.91
N LEU A 17 -4.61 46.08 -1.04
CA LEU A 17 -4.76 46.15 0.40
C LEU A 17 -3.35 46.23 0.99
N ASN A 18 -2.73 47.40 0.83
CA ASN A 18 -1.61 47.81 1.66
C ASN A 18 -2.16 48.70 2.78
N ASN A 19 -1.74 48.41 4.01
CA ASN A 19 -2.02 49.13 5.26
C ASN A 19 -3.43 49.00 5.84
N VAL A 20 -3.63 47.95 6.63
CA VAL A 20 -4.57 47.97 7.75
C VAL A 20 -3.74 48.10 9.04
N PRO A 21 -3.96 49.15 9.86
CA PRO A 21 -3.25 49.30 11.13
C PRO A 21 -3.70 48.22 12.14
N PHE A 22 -2.73 47.64 12.83
CA PHE A 22 -2.78 46.47 13.72
C PHE A 22 -3.57 46.69 15.05
N GLY A 23 -4.67 47.44 15.05
CA GLY A 23 -5.27 47.99 16.27
C GLY A 23 -6.79 47.90 16.42
N ALA A 24 -7.48 46.95 15.77
CA ALA A 24 -8.96 46.91 15.83
C ALA A 24 -9.61 45.51 15.78
N TYR A 25 -8.99 44.49 16.39
CA TYR A 25 -9.53 43.11 16.43
C TYR A 25 -9.88 42.59 17.83
N GLN A 26 -10.41 43.44 18.72
CA GLN A 26 -10.77 43.00 20.08
C GLN A 26 -12.19 43.34 20.55
N GLN A 27 -13.19 43.38 19.66
CA GLN A 27 -14.57 43.70 20.09
C GLN A 27 -15.73 42.97 19.39
N ILE A 28 -15.51 41.84 18.70
CA ILE A 28 -16.62 41.12 18.04
C ILE A 28 -16.53 39.61 18.28
N PHE A 29 -16.61 39.18 19.54
CA PHE A 29 -17.14 37.85 19.89
C PHE A 29 -17.91 37.94 21.20
N GLY A 30 -19.16 38.39 21.10
CA GLY A 30 -20.16 38.14 22.12
C GLY A 30 -20.54 36.66 22.08
N PHE A 31 -19.81 35.84 22.84
CA PHE A 31 -20.27 34.50 23.23
C PHE A 31 -21.41 34.68 24.22
N ALA A 32 -22.61 34.85 23.70
CA ALA A 32 -23.83 34.60 24.46
C ALA A 32 -23.89 33.09 24.73
N ASP A 33 -24.04 32.76 26.00
CA ASP A 33 -24.28 31.42 26.56
C ASP A 33 -25.11 30.53 25.62
N LEU A 34 -24.43 29.72 24.82
CA LEU A 34 -25.00 28.50 24.31
C LEU A 34 -24.84 27.49 25.44
N ASP A 35 -25.77 27.55 26.38
CA ASP A 35 -26.01 26.54 27.40
C ASP A 35 -26.40 25.25 26.65
N THR A 36 -25.36 24.61 26.15
CA THR A 36 -25.41 23.43 25.31
C THR A 36 -25.74 22.32 26.29
N ALA A 37 -27.05 22.09 26.46
CA ALA A 37 -27.56 20.99 27.26
C ALA A 37 -26.82 19.73 26.80
N PHE A 38 -25.85 19.32 27.60
CA PHE A 38 -25.00 18.17 27.32
C PHE A 38 -25.91 16.96 27.36
N VAL A 39 -26.42 16.55 26.20
CA VAL A 39 -27.27 15.38 26.08
C VAL A 39 -26.41 14.21 26.54
N SER A 40 -26.66 13.76 27.75
CA SER A 40 -25.97 12.61 28.34
C SER A 40 -26.30 11.40 27.48
N CYS A 41 -25.39 11.02 26.59
CA CYS A 41 -25.54 9.84 25.77
C CYS A 41 -25.34 8.62 26.66
N ASN A 42 -26.41 7.85 26.88
CA ASN A 42 -26.33 6.63 27.66
C ASN A 42 -25.79 5.51 26.76
N GLU A 43 -24.53 5.12 26.97
CA GLU A 43 -23.88 4.04 26.23
C GLU A 43 -24.68 2.72 26.34
N ASN A 44 -25.01 2.11 25.19
CA ASN A 44 -25.67 0.81 25.11
C ASN A 44 -24.85 -0.11 24.20
N TRP A 45 -24.19 -1.12 24.77
CA TRP A 45 -23.26 -1.99 24.05
C TRP A 45 -23.87 -3.34 23.74
N LEU A 46 -23.90 -3.70 22.46
CA LEU A 46 -24.29 -5.02 21.97
C LEU A 46 -23.03 -5.84 21.65
N CYS A 47 -22.76 -6.87 22.44
CA CYS A 47 -21.60 -7.74 22.24
C CYS A 47 -22.01 -9.10 21.67
N GLY A 48 -21.23 -9.61 20.71
CA GLY A 48 -21.37 -10.98 20.21
C GLY A 48 -20.94 -12.04 21.23
N ASN A 49 -21.12 -13.31 20.85
CA ASN A 49 -20.61 -14.45 21.61
C ASN A 49 -19.07 -14.44 21.63
N TRP A 50 -18.49 -15.01 22.68
CA TRP A 50 -17.05 -15.25 22.76
C TRP A 50 -16.63 -16.27 21.70
N SER A 51 -15.46 -16.06 21.09
CA SER A 51 -14.83 -17.05 20.20
C SER A 51 -14.57 -18.36 20.94
N GLU A 52 -14.33 -19.47 20.22
CA GLU A 52 -13.76 -20.68 20.84
C GLU A 52 -12.41 -20.34 21.49
N CYS A 53 -12.02 -21.07 22.53
CA CYS A 53 -10.78 -20.80 23.25
C CYS A 53 -9.60 -21.27 22.39
N PRO A 54 -8.77 -20.35 21.87
CA PRO A 54 -7.59 -20.75 21.11
C PRO A 54 -6.47 -21.27 22.03
N PRO A 55 -5.40 -21.89 21.49
CA PRO A 55 -4.21 -22.27 22.25
C PRO A 55 -3.50 -21.10 22.94
N THR A 56 -3.80 -19.86 22.56
CA THR A 56 -3.29 -18.64 23.21
C THR A 56 -4.03 -18.27 24.50
N GLU A 57 -5.03 -19.06 24.91
CA GLU A 57 -5.80 -18.90 26.15
C GLU A 57 -6.55 -17.56 26.27
N ILE A 58 -6.78 -16.86 25.15
CA ILE A 58 -7.49 -15.59 25.10
C ILE A 58 -8.64 -15.68 24.09
N GLN A 59 -9.87 -15.61 24.58
CA GLN A 59 -11.05 -15.46 23.73
C GLN A 59 -11.30 -13.99 23.42
N THR A 60 -11.82 -13.74 22.22
CA THR A 60 -12.23 -12.40 21.79
C THR A 60 -13.72 -12.37 21.50
N ARG A 61 -14.34 -11.20 21.66
CA ARG A 61 -15.67 -10.88 21.15
C ARG A 61 -15.68 -9.45 20.63
N VAL A 62 -16.63 -9.16 19.75
CA VAL A 62 -16.82 -7.81 19.20
C VAL A 62 -18.00 -7.15 19.90
N CYS A 63 -17.83 -5.91 20.37
CA CYS A 63 -18.88 -5.09 20.94
C CYS A 63 -19.13 -3.86 20.06
N ALA A 64 -20.39 -3.63 19.70
CA ALA A 64 -20.83 -2.46 18.94
C ALA A 64 -21.64 -1.51 19.84
N ASP A 65 -21.39 -0.20 19.71
CA ASP A 65 -22.18 0.84 20.37
C ASP A 65 -23.49 1.03 19.61
N ALA A 66 -24.59 0.56 20.19
CA ALA A 66 -25.91 0.61 19.57
C ALA A 66 -26.47 2.03 19.47
N ASN A 67 -25.97 2.96 20.29
CA ASN A 67 -26.46 4.34 20.36
C ASN A 67 -25.51 5.35 19.68
N GLY A 68 -24.32 4.93 19.24
CA GLY A 68 -23.35 5.79 18.55
C GLY A 68 -22.82 6.94 19.41
N CYS A 69 -22.72 6.73 20.73
CA CYS A 69 -22.26 7.72 21.69
C CYS A 69 -20.77 8.07 21.55
N GLY A 70 -19.95 7.19 20.94
CA GLY A 70 -18.53 7.45 20.69
C GLY A 70 -17.66 7.51 21.96
N THR A 71 -18.22 7.11 23.10
CA THR A 71 -17.55 7.07 24.40
C THR A 71 -17.31 5.61 24.80
N PHE A 72 -16.26 5.35 25.60
CA PHE A 72 -15.84 3.98 25.95
C PHE A 72 -15.99 3.66 27.44
N LYS A 73 -16.70 4.48 28.22
CA LYS A 73 -16.70 4.41 29.68
C LYS A 73 -17.40 3.16 30.21
N LYS A 74 -18.43 2.68 29.52
CA LYS A 74 -19.19 1.47 29.85
C LYS A 74 -18.97 0.33 28.85
N LYS A 75 -17.94 0.41 28.00
CA LYS A 75 -17.65 -0.65 27.02
C LYS A 75 -17.27 -1.96 27.73
N PRO A 76 -17.99 -3.08 27.50
CA PRO A 76 -17.62 -4.36 28.06
C PRO A 76 -16.28 -4.88 27.52
N ALA A 77 -15.55 -5.68 28.31
CA ALA A 77 -14.28 -6.26 27.88
C ALA A 77 -14.46 -7.14 26.62
N GLU A 78 -13.58 -6.94 25.64
CA GLU A 78 -13.51 -7.69 24.38
C GLU A 78 -12.50 -8.83 24.41
N LYS A 79 -11.71 -8.94 25.49
CA LYS A 79 -10.73 -9.99 25.73
C LYS A 79 -10.95 -10.60 27.11
N LYS A 80 -10.90 -11.93 27.21
CA LYS A 80 -10.88 -12.65 28.50
C LYS A 80 -9.99 -13.88 28.41
N ALA A 81 -9.41 -14.26 29.53
CA ALA A 81 -8.68 -15.52 29.65
C ALA A 81 -9.65 -16.71 29.61
N CYS A 82 -9.21 -17.83 29.03
CA CYS A 82 -9.95 -19.08 28.93
C CYS A 82 -8.98 -20.28 29.02
N VAL A 83 -9.49 -21.47 29.34
CA VAL A 83 -8.69 -22.71 29.39
C VAL A 83 -8.90 -23.49 28.10
N TYR A 84 -7.82 -23.74 27.37
CA TYR A 84 -7.84 -24.55 26.16
C TYR A 84 -8.01 -26.04 26.52
N GLN A 85 -9.02 -26.70 25.96
CA GLN A 85 -9.33 -28.11 26.24
C GLN A 85 -8.76 -29.03 25.14
N GLU A 86 -7.45 -29.30 25.20
CA GLU A 86 -6.78 -30.20 24.24
C GLU A 86 -7.40 -31.62 24.19
N ASP A 87 -7.82 -32.13 25.34
CA ASP A 87 -8.30 -33.51 25.47
C ASP A 87 -9.63 -33.76 24.75
N LYS A 88 -10.42 -32.71 24.54
CA LYS A 88 -11.72 -32.81 23.88
C LYS A 88 -11.56 -32.95 22.36
N ILE A 89 -10.58 -32.26 21.78
CA ILE A 89 -10.28 -32.28 20.35
C ILE A 89 -9.63 -33.60 19.94
N LYS A 90 -8.75 -34.16 20.79
CA LYS A 90 -8.13 -35.47 20.54
C LYS A 90 -9.19 -36.58 20.48
N LYS A 91 -10.16 -36.59 21.39
CA LYS A 91 -11.27 -37.56 21.36
C LYS A 91 -12.15 -37.43 20.12
N GLU A 92 -12.53 -36.21 19.71
CA GLU A 92 -13.32 -36.01 18.48
C GLU A 92 -12.57 -36.41 17.19
N LEU A 93 -11.24 -36.32 17.18
CA LEU A 93 -10.42 -36.76 16.04
C LEU A 93 -10.27 -38.28 16.00
N GLU A 94 -10.12 -38.93 17.15
CA GLU A 94 -10.09 -40.40 17.27
C GLU A 94 -11.43 -41.01 16.82
N ASP A 95 -12.56 -40.43 17.22
CA ASP A 95 -13.90 -40.88 16.80
C ASP A 95 -14.11 -40.75 15.27
N LYS A 96 -13.52 -39.73 14.62
CA LYS A 96 -13.57 -39.56 13.15
C LYS A 96 -12.61 -40.47 12.40
N GLU A 97 -11.54 -40.95 13.05
CA GLU A 97 -10.59 -41.87 12.44
C GLU A 97 -11.12 -43.32 12.46
N GLU A 98 -11.93 -43.68 13.45
CA GLU A 98 -12.62 -44.99 13.48
C GLU A 98 -13.70 -45.12 12.39
N GLU A 99 -14.35 -44.02 12.00
CA GLU A 99 -15.34 -44.04 10.89
C GLU A 99 -14.68 -44.29 9.51
N LYS A 100 -13.39 -43.96 9.34
CA LYS A 100 -12.63 -44.29 8.11
C LYS A 100 -12.15 -45.73 8.04
N LYS A 101 -12.16 -46.49 9.15
CA LYS A 101 -11.67 -47.87 9.20
C LYS A 101 -12.72 -48.92 8.85
N ASN A 102 -13.97 -48.54 8.58
CA ASN A 102 -15.01 -49.48 8.14
C ASN A 102 -15.64 -49.07 6.79
N PRO A 103 -14.91 -49.19 5.66
CA PRO A 103 -15.50 -49.07 4.34
C PRO A 103 -16.52 -50.19 4.15
N LYS A 104 -17.79 -49.80 4.12
CA LYS A 104 -18.95 -50.63 3.81
C LYS A 104 -18.64 -51.46 2.55
N ARG A 105 -18.57 -52.78 2.75
CA ARG A 105 -18.26 -53.85 1.79
C ARG A 105 -18.94 -53.64 0.43
N GLU A 106 -18.21 -53.07 -0.53
CA GLU A 106 -18.57 -53.11 -1.94
C GLU A 106 -18.20 -54.46 -2.54
N LEU A 107 -19.11 -54.96 -3.37
CA LEU A 107 -19.10 -56.28 -4.00
C LEU A 107 -17.95 -56.38 -5.02
N PRO A 108 -17.12 -57.45 -5.00
CA PRO A 108 -15.95 -57.53 -5.87
C PRO A 108 -16.35 -57.75 -7.33
N LEU A 109 -16.30 -56.69 -8.14
CA LEU A 109 -16.36 -56.78 -9.59
C LEU A 109 -14.96 -57.23 -10.08
N GLN A 110 -14.79 -58.52 -10.34
CA GLN A 110 -13.58 -59.06 -10.96
C GLN A 110 -13.49 -58.62 -12.41
N ILE A 111 -12.87 -57.45 -12.65
CA ILE A 111 -12.43 -57.04 -13.98
C ILE A 111 -11.07 -57.70 -14.20
N THR A 112 -11.02 -58.81 -14.91
CA THR A 112 -9.75 -59.33 -15.45
C THR A 112 -9.28 -58.36 -16.54
N PRO A 113 -8.17 -57.62 -16.37
CA PRO A 113 -7.70 -56.69 -17.38
C PRO A 113 -7.34 -57.47 -18.66
N PRO A 114 -7.75 -56.98 -19.85
CA PRO A 114 -7.36 -57.62 -21.10
C PRO A 114 -5.84 -57.61 -21.22
N LYS A 115 -5.24 -58.80 -21.32
CA LYS A 115 -3.80 -58.99 -21.44
C LYS A 115 -3.37 -58.65 -22.88
N VAL A 116 -3.24 -57.36 -23.18
CA VAL A 116 -2.67 -56.88 -24.45
C VAL A 116 -1.15 -56.95 -24.34
N VAL A 117 -0.53 -57.97 -24.91
CA VAL A 117 0.93 -58.13 -24.89
C VAL A 117 1.50 -57.52 -26.17
N CYS A 118 2.06 -56.30 -26.11
CA CYS A 118 2.79 -55.70 -27.24
C CYS A 118 4.27 -56.16 -27.15
N THR A 119 4.70 -57.14 -27.95
CA THR A 119 6.04 -57.78 -27.86
C THR A 119 7.03 -57.37 -28.95
N LYS A 120 6.84 -56.23 -29.62
CA LYS A 120 7.82 -55.81 -30.64
C LYS A 120 9.08 -55.27 -29.95
N GLU A 121 10.20 -56.00 -30.06
CA GLU A 121 11.51 -55.50 -29.64
C GLU A 121 11.88 -54.26 -30.46
N THR A 122 11.82 -53.09 -29.85
CA THR A 122 12.23 -51.84 -30.50
C THR A 122 13.54 -51.35 -29.93
N ASN A 123 14.57 -51.30 -30.78
CA ASN A 123 15.79 -50.54 -30.50
C ASN A 123 15.49 -49.04 -30.69
N PRO A 124 15.46 -48.24 -29.61
CA PRO A 124 15.01 -46.84 -29.67
C PRO A 124 15.91 -45.96 -30.55
N MET A 125 17.18 -46.32 -30.74
CA MET A 125 18.13 -45.57 -31.57
C MET A 125 17.97 -45.78 -33.08
N LYS A 126 17.34 -46.88 -33.54
CA LYS A 126 17.10 -47.11 -34.97
C LYS A 126 15.79 -46.48 -35.46
N ASN A 127 14.95 -45.99 -34.55
CA ASN A 127 13.63 -45.50 -34.89
C ASN A 127 13.67 -44.00 -35.18
N GLY A 128 13.20 -43.61 -36.38
CA GLY A 128 13.15 -42.20 -36.82
C GLY A 128 12.39 -41.26 -35.87
N GLY A 129 11.52 -41.80 -35.02
CA GLY A 129 10.78 -41.02 -34.01
C GLY A 129 11.67 -40.34 -32.97
N MET A 130 12.81 -40.94 -32.59
CA MET A 130 13.74 -40.32 -31.62
C MET A 130 14.37 -39.05 -32.20
N TRP A 131 14.74 -39.08 -33.49
CA TRP A 131 15.29 -37.91 -34.19
C TRP A 131 14.30 -36.76 -34.28
N LEU A 132 13.00 -37.06 -34.48
CA LEU A 132 11.95 -36.05 -34.49
C LEU A 132 11.82 -35.36 -33.12
N PHE A 133 11.89 -36.12 -32.02
CA PHE A 133 11.84 -35.56 -30.66
C PHE A 133 13.05 -34.66 -30.36
N LEU A 134 14.25 -35.09 -30.74
CA LEU A 134 15.47 -34.28 -30.61
C LEU A 134 15.36 -32.97 -31.41
N LEU A 135 14.80 -33.03 -32.63
CA LEU A 135 14.56 -31.84 -33.46
C LEU A 135 13.58 -30.86 -32.78
N ILE A 136 12.51 -31.37 -32.15
CA ILE A 136 11.56 -30.55 -31.39
C ILE A 136 12.27 -29.85 -30.22
N LEU A 137 13.09 -30.57 -29.45
CA LEU A 137 13.85 -29.98 -28.35
C LEU A 137 14.81 -28.89 -28.80
N ILE A 138 15.49 -29.07 -29.93
CA ILE A 138 16.38 -28.07 -30.54
C ILE A 138 15.57 -26.82 -30.92
N VAL A 139 14.41 -26.99 -31.57
CA VAL A 139 13.53 -25.87 -31.96
C VAL A 139 13.03 -25.10 -30.74
N VAL A 140 12.59 -25.79 -29.67
CA VAL A 140 12.15 -25.16 -28.42
C VAL A 140 13.29 -24.36 -27.79
N SER A 141 14.48 -24.96 -27.68
CA SER A 141 15.66 -24.31 -27.10
C SER A 141 16.08 -23.07 -27.88
N LEU A 142 16.11 -23.16 -29.22
CA LEU A 142 16.41 -22.02 -30.09
C LEU A 142 15.38 -20.89 -29.92
N ARG A 143 14.09 -21.23 -29.78
CA ARG A 143 13.03 -20.22 -29.60
C ARG A 143 13.10 -19.53 -28.24
N ILE A 144 13.46 -20.25 -27.17
CA ILE A 144 13.73 -19.65 -25.85
C ILE A 144 14.89 -18.66 -25.97
N TYR A 145 16.01 -19.07 -26.58
CA TYR A 145 17.17 -18.19 -26.79
C TYR A 145 16.84 -16.93 -27.61
N LEU A 146 16.10 -17.07 -28.72
CA LEU A 146 15.68 -15.92 -29.53
C LEU A 146 14.74 -14.97 -28.76
N THR A 147 13.91 -15.51 -27.88
CA THR A 147 13.02 -14.72 -27.03
C THR A 147 13.82 -13.89 -26.03
N GLU A 148 14.78 -14.49 -25.34
CA GLU A 148 15.67 -13.77 -24.43
C GLU A 148 16.41 -12.64 -25.15
N LYS A 149 16.96 -12.91 -26.33
CA LYS A 149 17.61 -11.90 -27.16
C LYS A 149 16.66 -10.77 -27.59
N SER A 150 15.40 -11.06 -27.87
CA SER A 150 14.38 -10.04 -28.16
C SER A 150 14.05 -9.21 -26.92
N ILE A 151 14.01 -9.81 -25.74
CA ILE A 151 13.76 -9.11 -24.47
C ILE A 151 14.91 -8.15 -24.18
N GLU A 152 16.16 -8.56 -24.38
CA GLU A 152 17.31 -7.67 -24.24
C GLU A 152 17.24 -6.47 -25.19
N LYS A 153 16.82 -6.67 -26.44
CA LYS A 153 16.63 -5.58 -27.39
C LYS A 153 15.56 -4.58 -26.94
N ILE A 154 14.48 -5.07 -26.32
CA ILE A 154 13.42 -4.20 -25.78
C ILE A 154 13.95 -3.42 -24.57
N ARG A 155 14.71 -4.07 -23.68
CA ARG A 155 15.34 -3.41 -22.52
C ARG A 155 16.31 -2.29 -22.92
N LYS A 156 17.05 -2.46 -24.01
CA LYS A 156 18.02 -1.47 -24.50
C LYS A 156 17.40 -0.28 -25.25
N LYS A 157 16.09 -0.27 -25.54
CA LYS A 157 15.44 0.87 -26.24
C LYS A 157 15.28 2.08 -25.30
N LYS A 158 16.10 3.10 -25.50
CA LYS A 158 15.94 4.41 -24.84
C LYS A 158 14.66 5.11 -25.32
N GLY A 159 13.97 5.81 -24.42
CA GLY A 159 12.79 6.64 -24.74
C GLY A 159 11.43 5.95 -24.61
N LEU A 160 11.35 4.69 -24.16
CA LEU A 160 10.09 4.09 -23.72
C LEU A 160 9.96 4.18 -22.21
N SER A 161 8.79 4.65 -21.74
CA SER A 161 8.40 4.54 -20.34
C SER A 161 8.32 3.09 -19.89
N ASP A 162 8.55 2.88 -18.61
CA ASP A 162 8.86 1.60 -17.99
C ASP A 162 7.67 0.68 -18.07
N ILE A 163 6.49 1.26 -17.84
CA ILE A 163 5.20 0.61 -18.02
C ILE A 163 5.03 0.11 -19.46
N LYS A 164 5.41 0.90 -20.47
CA LYS A 164 5.32 0.47 -21.89
C LYS A 164 6.37 -0.60 -22.20
N ARG A 165 7.57 -0.49 -21.63
CA ARG A 165 8.67 -1.46 -21.79
C ARG A 165 8.30 -2.80 -21.16
N ALA A 166 7.86 -2.81 -19.91
CA ALA A 166 7.34 -3.97 -19.19
C ALA A 166 6.20 -4.62 -20.00
N LYS A 167 5.22 -3.84 -20.47
CA LYS A 167 4.12 -4.36 -21.31
C LYS A 167 4.64 -5.06 -22.58
N GLN A 168 5.66 -4.52 -23.24
CA GLN A 168 6.28 -5.17 -24.41
C GLN A 168 7.05 -6.44 -24.03
N VAL A 169 7.81 -6.44 -22.93
CA VAL A 169 8.53 -7.61 -22.43
C VAL A 169 7.57 -8.73 -22.06
N PHE A 170 6.50 -8.42 -21.31
CA PHE A 170 5.46 -9.39 -20.95
C PHE A 170 4.77 -9.95 -22.20
N ALA A 171 4.45 -9.12 -23.19
CA ALA A 171 3.86 -9.60 -24.45
C ALA A 171 4.77 -10.57 -25.20
N VAL A 172 6.09 -10.35 -25.20
CA VAL A 172 7.08 -11.25 -25.81
C VAL A 172 7.22 -12.54 -25.01
N LYS A 173 7.38 -12.46 -23.68
CA LYS A 173 7.43 -13.63 -22.79
C LYS A 173 6.17 -14.48 -22.93
N ARG A 174 5.00 -13.86 -23.01
CA ARG A 174 3.70 -14.54 -23.22
C ARG A 174 3.71 -15.36 -24.50
N LYS A 175 4.12 -14.76 -25.63
CA LYS A 175 4.21 -15.48 -26.92
C LYS A 175 5.17 -16.66 -26.83
N ALA A 176 6.28 -16.52 -26.10
CA ALA A 176 7.23 -17.60 -25.89
C ALA A 176 6.66 -18.72 -25.01
N PHE A 177 6.03 -18.41 -23.88
CA PHE A 177 5.40 -19.41 -23.02
C PHE A 177 4.28 -20.17 -23.73
N ILE A 178 3.42 -19.47 -24.49
CA ILE A 178 2.41 -20.11 -25.35
C ILE A 178 3.09 -21.09 -26.31
N PHE A 179 4.12 -20.64 -27.01
CA PHE A 179 4.86 -21.47 -27.97
C PHE A 179 5.47 -22.71 -27.31
N VAL A 180 6.17 -22.54 -26.18
CA VAL A 180 6.80 -23.64 -25.45
C VAL A 180 5.75 -24.64 -24.96
N GLY A 181 4.66 -24.17 -24.35
CA GLY A 181 3.58 -25.04 -23.89
C GLY A 181 2.93 -25.83 -25.02
N LEU A 182 2.70 -25.21 -26.18
CA LEU A 182 2.19 -25.89 -27.38
C LEU A 182 3.18 -26.94 -27.91
N MET A 183 4.47 -26.64 -27.95
CA MET A 183 5.49 -27.57 -28.43
C MET A 183 5.66 -28.77 -27.49
N ILE A 184 5.62 -28.57 -26.18
CA ILE A 184 5.67 -29.65 -25.19
C ILE A 184 4.49 -30.58 -25.37
N LEU A 185 3.27 -30.04 -25.50
CA LEU A 185 2.11 -30.89 -25.75
C LEU A 185 2.21 -31.60 -27.09
N PHE A 186 2.62 -30.92 -28.16
CA PHE A 186 2.80 -31.55 -29.46
C PHE A 186 3.76 -32.74 -29.37
N ALA A 187 4.86 -32.60 -28.60
CA ALA A 187 5.78 -33.69 -28.33
C ALA A 187 5.13 -34.85 -27.55
N ILE A 188 4.31 -34.55 -26.53
CA ILE A 188 3.53 -35.58 -25.79
C ILE A 188 2.58 -36.32 -26.73
N VAL A 189 1.85 -35.59 -27.58
CA VAL A 189 0.90 -36.18 -28.54
C VAL A 189 1.61 -37.07 -29.55
N LEU A 190 2.75 -36.63 -30.11
CA LEU A 190 3.56 -37.44 -31.01
C LEU A 190 4.14 -38.67 -30.32
N TYR A 191 4.54 -38.54 -29.06
CA TYR A 191 5.02 -39.67 -28.26
C TYR A 191 3.91 -40.69 -28.02
N LEU A 192 2.72 -40.25 -27.63
CA LEU A 192 1.55 -41.12 -27.48
C LEU A 192 1.19 -41.78 -28.82
N PHE A 193 1.18 -41.03 -29.92
CA PHE A 193 0.96 -41.57 -31.26
C PHE A 193 1.98 -42.67 -31.59
N TYR A 194 3.26 -42.41 -31.36
CA TYR A 194 4.31 -43.38 -31.56
C TYR A 194 4.09 -44.64 -30.72
N VAL A 195 3.82 -44.50 -29.42
CA VAL A 195 3.56 -45.66 -28.55
C VAL A 195 2.33 -46.45 -29.00
N PHE A 196 1.19 -45.79 -29.26
CA PHE A 196 -0.05 -46.48 -29.57
C PHE A 196 -0.09 -47.12 -30.96
N PHE A 197 0.44 -46.46 -31.98
CA PHE A 197 0.32 -46.92 -33.37
C PHE A 197 1.55 -47.70 -33.85
N TYR A 198 2.73 -47.42 -33.30
CA TYR A 198 3.95 -48.12 -33.72
C TYR A 198 4.22 -49.38 -32.90
N LEU A 199 3.98 -49.34 -31.58
CA LEU A 199 4.27 -50.47 -30.69
C LEU A 199 3.10 -51.45 -30.58
N CYS A 200 1.88 -50.99 -30.75
CA CYS A 200 0.69 -51.84 -30.72
C CYS A 200 -0.05 -51.71 -32.06
N GLU A 201 -0.45 -52.83 -32.68
CA GLU A 201 -1.26 -52.86 -33.91
C GLU A 201 -2.72 -52.47 -33.61
N ILE A 202 -2.92 -51.35 -32.93
CA ILE A 202 -4.25 -50.86 -32.59
C ILE A 202 -4.89 -50.27 -33.85
N ASN A 203 -6.16 -50.60 -34.04
CA ASN A 203 -6.98 -50.17 -35.18
C ASN A 203 -6.91 -48.64 -35.40
N LEU A 204 -6.78 -48.23 -36.66
CA LEU A 204 -6.79 -46.84 -37.14
C LEU A 204 -8.03 -46.04 -36.70
N THR A 205 -9.07 -46.71 -36.20
CA THR A 205 -10.32 -46.11 -35.73
C THR A 205 -10.15 -45.17 -34.52
N ALA A 206 -9.04 -45.22 -33.78
CA ALA A 206 -8.79 -44.28 -32.66
C ALA A 206 -8.10 -42.96 -33.07
N PHE A 207 -7.69 -42.82 -34.34
CA PHE A 207 -6.92 -41.67 -34.84
C PHE A 207 -7.65 -40.32 -34.67
N TRP A 208 -8.98 -40.32 -34.79
CA TRP A 208 -9.79 -39.10 -34.68
C TRP A 208 -9.71 -38.44 -33.30
N MET A 209 -9.51 -39.22 -32.21
CA MET A 209 -9.38 -38.65 -30.86
C MET A 209 -8.09 -37.83 -30.72
N LEU A 210 -7.01 -38.30 -31.34
CA LEU A 210 -5.74 -37.58 -31.33
C LEU A 210 -5.83 -36.29 -32.15
N LEU A 211 -6.49 -36.35 -33.32
CA LEU A 211 -6.79 -35.16 -34.12
C LEU A 211 -7.63 -34.14 -33.33
N ALA A 212 -8.64 -34.60 -32.59
CA ALA A 212 -9.47 -33.75 -31.74
C ALA A 212 -8.64 -33.06 -30.63
N ILE A 213 -7.74 -33.78 -29.97
CA ILE A 213 -6.85 -33.20 -28.93
C ILE A 213 -5.92 -32.13 -29.51
N VAL A 214 -5.33 -32.39 -30.68
CA VAL A 214 -4.43 -31.43 -31.36
C VAL A 214 -5.16 -30.14 -31.74
N ILE A 215 -6.44 -30.22 -32.12
CA ILE A 215 -7.25 -29.05 -32.49
C ILE A 215 -7.75 -28.29 -31.26
N VAL A 216 -8.21 -29.00 -30.22
CA VAL A 216 -8.85 -28.38 -29.04
C VAL A 216 -7.84 -27.77 -28.08
N MET A 217 -6.68 -28.40 -27.87
CA MET A 217 -5.73 -27.95 -26.85
C MET A 217 -5.21 -26.52 -27.05
N PRO A 218 -4.83 -26.06 -28.26
CA PRO A 218 -4.38 -24.68 -28.46
C PRO A 218 -5.41 -23.64 -28.02
N ILE A 219 -6.70 -23.96 -28.17
CA ILE A 219 -7.80 -23.09 -27.73
C ILE A 219 -7.83 -23.02 -26.19
N ILE A 220 -7.67 -24.16 -25.51
CA ILE A 220 -7.63 -24.23 -24.03
C ILE A 220 -6.44 -23.43 -23.49
N VAL A 221 -5.24 -23.65 -24.03
CA VAL A 221 -4.03 -22.92 -23.59
C VAL A 221 -4.18 -21.42 -23.80
N ASN A 222 -4.69 -21.00 -24.96
CA ASN A 222 -4.94 -19.58 -25.22
C ASN A 222 -5.92 -18.98 -24.20
N ARG A 223 -6.99 -19.70 -23.86
CA ARG A 223 -7.98 -19.26 -22.86
C ARG A 223 -7.38 -19.13 -21.44
N ILE A 224 -6.60 -20.11 -21.00
CA ILE A 224 -5.94 -20.09 -19.68
C ILE A 224 -4.99 -18.89 -19.58
N ILE A 225 -4.20 -18.65 -20.63
CA ILE A 225 -3.21 -17.56 -20.63
C ILE A 225 -3.88 -16.19 -20.63
N SER A 226 -4.96 -16.01 -21.39
CA SER A 226 -5.76 -14.78 -21.32
C SER A 226 -6.39 -14.55 -19.93
N ALA A 227 -6.81 -15.60 -19.24
CA ALA A 227 -7.36 -15.49 -17.89
C ALA A 227 -6.30 -15.07 -16.85
N LEU A 228 -5.08 -15.62 -16.94
CA LEU A 228 -3.97 -15.25 -16.06
C LEU A 228 -3.52 -13.79 -16.28
N GLU A 229 -3.49 -13.31 -17.52
CA GLU A 229 -3.13 -11.92 -17.85
C GLU A 229 -4.07 -10.90 -17.23
N TYR A 230 -5.38 -11.18 -17.28
CA TYR A 230 -6.39 -10.29 -16.69
C TYR A 230 -6.15 -10.11 -15.18
N HIS A 231 -5.72 -11.17 -14.49
CA HIS A 231 -5.48 -11.13 -13.06
C HIS A 231 -4.23 -10.29 -12.70
N GLU A 232 -3.15 -10.39 -13.47
CA GLU A 232 -1.93 -9.61 -13.23
C GLU A 232 -2.15 -8.10 -13.45
N GLN A 233 -2.82 -7.72 -14.53
CA GLN A 233 -3.13 -6.30 -14.80
C GLN A 233 -3.98 -5.69 -13.69
N LYS A 234 -5.00 -6.41 -13.22
CA LYS A 234 -5.85 -5.97 -12.11
C LYS A 234 -5.06 -5.83 -10.81
N LYS A 235 -4.09 -6.70 -10.56
CA LYS A 235 -3.20 -6.61 -9.39
C LYS A 235 -2.31 -5.37 -9.44
N ILE A 236 -1.69 -5.08 -10.59
CA ILE A 236 -0.84 -3.89 -10.77
C ILE A 236 -1.66 -2.61 -10.56
N LEU A 237 -2.84 -2.51 -11.17
CA LEU A 237 -3.73 -1.35 -10.99
C LEU A 237 -4.14 -1.14 -9.53
N ARG A 238 -4.47 -2.22 -8.80
CA ARG A 238 -4.80 -2.15 -7.37
C ARG A 238 -3.62 -1.70 -6.51
N MET A 239 -2.41 -2.17 -6.80
CA MET A 239 -1.21 -1.74 -6.08
C MET A 239 -0.88 -0.27 -6.36
N GLY A 240 -1.07 0.20 -7.60
CA GLY A 240 -0.94 1.61 -7.95
C GLY A 240 -1.94 2.47 -7.19
N ALA A 241 -3.22 2.09 -7.21
CA ALA A 241 -4.27 2.80 -6.49
C ALA A 241 -4.02 2.87 -4.97
N LEU A 242 -3.46 1.81 -4.36
CA LEU A 242 -3.13 1.78 -2.94
C LEU A 242 -1.91 2.65 -2.59
N ALA A 243 -0.92 2.72 -3.48
CA ALA A 243 0.19 3.67 -3.32
C ALA A 243 -0.31 5.12 -3.44
N ASP A 244 -1.24 5.39 -4.37
CA ASP A 244 -1.84 6.71 -4.56
C ASP A 244 -2.75 7.11 -3.38
N THR A 245 -3.42 6.17 -2.70
CA THR A 245 -4.17 6.49 -1.48
C THR A 245 -3.23 6.84 -0.34
N HIS A 246 -2.18 6.05 -0.12
CA HIS A 246 -1.23 6.30 0.96
C HIS A 246 -0.49 7.63 0.78
N TYR A 247 -0.06 7.94 -0.45
CA TYR A 247 0.52 9.24 -0.80
C TYR A 247 -0.41 10.41 -0.48
N ARG A 248 -1.70 10.29 -0.83
CA ARG A 248 -2.70 11.32 -0.54
C ARG A 248 -2.98 11.47 0.94
N GLU A 249 -2.92 10.39 1.71
CA GLU A 249 -3.10 10.42 3.16
C GLU A 249 -1.93 11.13 3.85
N ILE A 250 -0.68 10.78 3.53
CA ILE A 250 0.50 11.47 4.06
C ILE A 250 0.46 12.96 3.74
N LYS A 251 0.13 13.31 2.48
CA LYS A 251 0.02 14.71 2.08
C LYS A 251 -1.05 15.49 2.88
N ARG A 252 -2.20 14.87 3.14
CA ARG A 252 -3.24 15.49 3.98
C ARG A 252 -2.80 15.65 5.43
N LEU A 253 -2.04 14.71 5.97
CA LEU A 253 -1.50 14.84 7.33
C LEU A 253 -0.53 16.02 7.41
N ILE A 254 0.35 16.18 6.42
CA ILE A 254 1.24 17.36 6.33
C ILE A 254 0.44 18.66 6.26
N GLU A 255 -0.63 18.72 5.43
CA GLU A 255 -1.49 19.90 5.34
C GLU A 255 -2.18 20.24 6.67
N ILE A 256 -2.65 19.23 7.42
CA ILE A 256 -3.24 19.45 8.76
C ILE A 256 -2.19 19.94 9.75
N GLU A 257 -0.97 19.42 9.64
CA GLU A 257 0.14 19.78 10.52
C GLU A 257 0.63 21.20 10.27
N ASP A 258 0.70 21.62 9.00
CA ASP A 258 0.95 23.01 8.60
C ASP A 258 -0.06 23.96 9.26
N ASP A 259 -1.36 23.63 9.21
CA ASP A 259 -2.42 24.46 9.81
C ASP A 259 -2.24 24.57 11.34
N ASN A 260 -1.94 23.45 12.02
CA ASN A 260 -1.68 23.43 13.46
C ASN A 260 -0.45 24.29 13.85
N ILE A 261 0.64 24.18 13.08
CA ILE A 261 1.87 24.94 13.28
C ILE A 261 1.61 26.44 13.16
N VAL A 262 0.91 26.87 12.11
CA VAL A 262 0.57 28.29 11.90
C VAL A 262 -0.25 28.86 13.06
N ASP A 263 -1.22 28.10 13.57
CA ASP A 263 -2.03 28.52 14.72
C ASP A 263 -1.20 28.67 16.00
N MET A 264 -0.27 27.75 16.25
CA MET A 264 0.66 27.84 17.39
C MET A 264 1.65 28.99 17.26
N GLU A 265 2.27 29.16 16.09
CA GLU A 265 3.19 30.28 15.81
C GLU A 265 2.52 31.62 16.07
N LYS A 266 1.28 31.78 15.59
CA LYS A 266 0.48 32.98 15.81
C LYS A 266 0.20 33.21 17.29
N GLU A 267 -0.14 32.16 18.03
CA GLU A 267 -0.40 32.26 19.47
C GLU A 267 0.86 32.63 20.24
N ILE A 268 2.00 31.99 19.93
CA ILE A 268 3.31 32.27 20.54
C ILE A 268 3.75 33.71 20.22
N ALA A 269 3.70 34.13 18.96
CA ALA A 269 4.06 35.47 18.54
C ALA A 269 3.19 36.53 19.24
N SER A 270 1.88 36.29 19.35
CA SER A 270 0.97 37.18 20.08
C SER A 270 1.32 37.28 21.57
N GLN A 271 1.64 36.16 22.22
CA GLN A 271 2.04 36.14 23.63
C GLN A 271 3.36 36.88 23.85
N ILE A 272 4.38 36.64 23.02
CA ILE A 272 5.67 37.32 23.10
C ILE A 272 5.49 38.83 22.87
N ALA A 273 4.71 39.22 21.85
CA ALA A 273 4.43 40.63 21.57
C ALA A 273 3.76 41.34 22.75
N HIS A 274 2.79 40.68 23.41
CA HIS A 274 2.13 41.23 24.60
C HIS A 274 3.09 41.33 25.80
N LEU A 275 3.98 40.36 25.98
CA LEU A 275 5.01 40.41 27.03
C LEU A 275 6.03 41.51 26.77
N ALA A 276 6.46 41.70 25.52
CA ALA A 276 7.41 42.73 25.09
C ALA A 276 6.93 44.17 25.35
N MET A 277 5.62 44.39 25.52
CA MET A 277 5.08 45.69 25.94
C MET A 277 5.43 46.05 27.38
N ARG A 278 5.85 45.09 28.21
CA ARG A 278 6.25 45.33 29.60
C ARG A 278 7.74 45.67 29.67
N GLU A 279 8.09 46.71 30.42
CA GLU A 279 9.47 47.21 30.51
C GLU A 279 10.46 46.19 31.12
N ASP A 280 10.00 45.36 32.04
CA ASP A 280 10.78 44.29 32.66
C ASP A 280 11.12 43.19 31.64
N PHE A 281 10.15 42.79 30.83
CA PHE A 281 10.36 41.79 29.77
C PHE A 281 11.22 42.32 28.63
N ARG A 282 11.11 43.62 28.30
CA ARG A 282 11.98 44.24 27.29
C ARG A 282 13.47 44.10 27.64
N LYS A 283 13.82 44.29 28.92
CA LYS A 283 15.19 44.06 29.41
C LYS A 283 15.61 42.59 29.32
N ILE A 284 14.67 41.66 29.46
CA ILE A 284 14.93 40.23 29.24
C ILE A 284 15.24 39.97 27.76
N MET A 285 14.42 40.48 26.85
CA MET A 285 14.66 40.35 25.40
C MET A 285 16.02 40.94 25.00
N ASP A 286 16.40 42.10 25.55
CA ASP A 286 17.71 42.72 25.28
C ASP A 286 18.90 41.87 25.81
N ASN A 287 18.68 41.06 26.84
CA ASN A 287 19.71 40.21 27.44
C ASN A 287 19.82 38.82 26.80
N TYR A 288 18.77 38.34 26.14
CA TYR A 288 18.67 37.00 25.54
C TYR A 288 18.41 37.11 24.03
N VAL A 289 19.49 37.29 23.27
CA VAL A 289 19.47 37.52 21.82
C VAL A 289 18.83 36.35 21.05
N GLU A 290 18.96 35.14 21.57
CA GLU A 290 18.42 33.91 21.00
C GLU A 290 16.88 33.90 21.05
N LEU A 291 16.27 34.38 22.13
CA LEU A 291 14.82 34.50 22.23
C LEU A 291 14.28 35.53 21.22
N ASP A 292 14.99 36.66 21.07
CA ASP A 292 14.65 37.68 20.08
C ASP A 292 14.77 37.14 18.65
N LYS A 293 15.81 36.35 18.37
CA LYS A 293 16.01 35.68 17.09
C LYS A 293 14.87 34.71 16.76
N VAL A 294 14.52 33.82 17.71
CA VAL A 294 13.40 32.87 17.56
C VAL A 294 12.09 33.61 17.28
N TYR A 295 11.81 34.69 18.02
CA TYR A 295 10.61 35.49 17.81
C TYR A 295 10.53 36.10 16.40
N HIS A 296 11.63 36.67 15.91
CA HIS A 296 11.66 37.25 14.57
C HIS A 296 11.53 36.20 13.46
N GLU A 297 12.13 35.01 13.63
CA GLU A 297 11.98 33.92 12.65
C GLU A 297 10.54 33.35 12.67
N ILE A 298 9.87 33.24 13.82
CA ILE A 298 8.44 32.85 13.89
C ILE A 298 7.57 33.86 13.11
N ILE A 299 7.80 35.16 13.29
CA ILE A 299 7.05 36.18 12.53
C ILE A 299 7.30 36.04 11.03
N ARG A 300 8.57 35.87 10.64
CA ARG A 300 8.94 35.72 9.24
C ARG A 300 8.29 34.49 8.61
N LEU A 301 8.33 33.34 9.28
CA LEU A 301 7.70 32.10 8.81
C LEU A 301 6.18 32.25 8.70
N TYR A 302 5.55 32.89 9.68
CA TYR A 302 4.12 33.20 9.60
C TYR A 302 3.76 34.03 8.35
N GLU A 303 4.57 35.03 7.98
CA GLU A 303 4.38 35.80 6.75
C GLU A 303 4.55 34.92 5.48
N ASP A 304 5.57 34.06 5.46
CA ASP A 304 5.80 33.13 4.34
C ASP A 304 4.66 32.10 4.19
N TYR A 305 4.07 31.62 5.30
CA TYR A 305 2.89 30.75 5.27
C TYR A 305 1.65 31.46 4.69
N GLN A 306 1.43 32.74 5.02
CA GLN A 306 0.34 33.53 4.42
C GLN A 306 0.50 33.65 2.90
N GLU A 307 1.73 33.70 2.41
CA GLU A 307 2.04 33.73 0.98
C GLU A 307 2.02 32.33 0.32
N LYS A 308 1.71 31.27 1.08
CA LYS A 308 1.73 29.86 0.64
C LYS A 308 3.09 29.42 0.09
N LYS A 309 4.18 30.01 0.60
CA LYS A 309 5.53 29.55 0.29
C LYS A 309 5.89 28.40 1.22
N ILE A 310 5.87 27.19 0.71
CA ILE A 310 6.37 26.03 1.44
C ILE A 310 7.91 26.11 1.42
N MET A 311 8.53 26.39 2.57
CA MET A 311 9.98 26.49 2.70
C MET A 311 10.47 25.63 3.87
N PHE A 312 10.50 24.32 3.63
CA PHE A 312 11.03 23.34 4.58
C PHE A 312 12.40 23.71 5.18
N LYS A 313 13.27 24.36 4.38
CA LYS A 313 14.60 24.79 4.82
C LYS A 313 14.60 25.93 5.84
N ASP A 314 13.60 26.80 5.78
CA ASP A 314 13.49 27.91 6.73
C ASP A 314 12.94 27.40 8.07
N GLU A 315 12.08 26.36 8.05
CA GLU A 315 11.60 25.67 9.25
C GLU A 315 12.73 24.95 10.02
N GLU A 316 13.62 24.25 9.31
CA GLU A 316 14.80 23.57 9.89
C GLU A 316 15.64 24.52 10.75
N LYS A 317 15.84 25.76 10.26
CA LYS A 317 16.58 26.78 11.00
C LYS A 317 15.85 27.23 12.28
N LEU A 318 14.53 27.41 12.23
CA LEU A 318 13.76 27.77 13.43
C LEU A 318 13.83 26.64 14.47
N VAL A 319 13.74 25.38 14.04
CA VAL A 319 13.84 24.20 14.89
C VAL A 319 15.18 24.16 15.63
N ASP A 320 16.28 24.39 14.91
CA ASP A 320 17.62 24.49 15.50
C ASP A 320 17.70 25.63 16.53
N ASP A 321 17.15 26.80 16.19
CA ASP A 321 17.16 27.97 17.08
C ASP A 321 16.32 27.74 18.36
N ILE A 322 15.17 27.06 18.26
CA ILE A 322 14.35 26.66 19.42
C ILE A 322 15.09 25.63 20.28
N TYR A 323 15.74 24.64 19.65
CA TYR A 323 16.50 23.62 20.35
C TYR A 323 17.69 24.22 21.12
N ASP A 324 18.44 25.11 20.47
CA ASP A 324 19.56 25.81 21.11
C ASP A 324 19.08 26.63 22.31
N LEU A 325 17.99 27.40 22.15
CA LEU A 325 17.37 28.17 23.23
C LEU A 325 16.92 27.27 24.39
N ALA A 326 16.30 26.12 24.08
CA ALA A 326 15.79 25.19 25.09
C ALA A 326 16.89 24.49 25.90
N ASN A 327 18.09 24.37 25.34
CA ASN A 327 19.25 23.76 26.00
C ASN A 327 20.11 24.75 26.80
N GLN A 328 19.77 26.05 26.81
CA GLN A 328 20.48 27.02 27.62
C GLN A 328 19.98 27.00 29.08
N ASP A 329 20.81 26.50 30.01
CA ASP A 329 20.48 26.43 31.44
C ASP A 329 20.04 27.78 32.03
N SER A 330 20.67 28.88 31.59
CA SER A 330 20.35 30.24 32.04
C SER A 330 18.97 30.71 31.59
N PHE A 331 18.48 30.22 30.45
CA PHE A 331 17.14 30.53 29.95
C PHE A 331 16.10 29.69 30.69
N VAL A 332 16.37 28.40 30.90
CA VAL A 332 15.51 27.51 31.69
C VAL A 332 15.33 28.03 33.13
N GLU A 333 16.40 28.49 33.79
CA GLU A 333 16.32 29.09 35.11
C GLU A 333 15.47 30.38 35.12
N LEU A 334 15.52 31.15 34.03
CA LEU A 334 14.70 32.36 33.88
C LEU A 334 13.22 32.02 33.70
N CYS A 335 12.90 30.99 32.91
CA CYS A 335 11.53 30.51 32.74
C CYS A 335 10.90 30.09 34.07
N GLU A 336 11.66 29.47 34.97
CA GLU A 336 11.17 29.12 36.31
C GLU A 336 10.89 30.35 37.19
N LYS A 337 11.65 31.44 37.01
CA LYS A 337 11.46 32.69 37.76
C LYS A 337 10.31 33.54 37.22
N VAL A 338 9.99 33.43 35.93
CA VAL A 338 9.00 34.26 35.24
C VAL A 338 7.89 33.37 34.65
N PRO A 339 6.78 33.13 35.38
CA PRO A 339 5.73 32.19 34.96
C PRO A 339 5.12 32.48 33.58
N ALA A 340 5.05 33.75 33.19
CA ALA A 340 4.55 34.14 31.88
C ALA A 340 5.49 33.70 30.74
N LEU A 341 6.80 33.72 30.96
CA LEU A 341 7.80 33.22 30.02
C LEU A 341 7.78 31.69 29.96
N LYS A 342 7.52 31.02 31.10
CA LYS A 342 7.33 29.56 31.14
C LYS A 342 6.24 29.09 30.19
N SER A 343 5.09 29.77 30.17
CA SER A 343 4.00 29.43 29.26
C SER A 343 4.39 29.57 27.77
N VAL A 344 5.27 30.52 27.43
CA VAL A 344 5.77 30.67 26.05
C VAL A 344 6.77 29.55 25.74
N TYR A 345 7.66 29.25 26.69
CA TYR A 345 8.64 28.17 26.57
C TYR A 345 7.98 26.80 26.35
N ASP A 346 6.97 26.45 27.15
CA ASP A 346 6.24 25.19 27.01
C ASP A 346 5.60 25.05 25.62
N LYS A 347 5.15 26.17 25.03
CA LYS A 347 4.58 26.20 23.67
C LYS A 347 5.63 26.13 22.59
N LEU A 348 6.80 26.74 22.78
CA LEU A 348 7.93 26.58 21.87
C LEU A 348 8.41 25.12 21.83
N LEU A 349 8.44 24.44 22.98
CA LEU A 349 8.72 23.00 23.03
C LEU A 349 7.67 22.16 22.32
N LEU A 350 6.38 22.49 22.48
CA LEU A 350 5.31 21.83 21.75
C LEU A 350 5.42 22.07 20.25
N LEU A 351 5.68 23.31 19.83
CA LEU A 351 5.91 23.68 18.43
C LEU A 351 7.08 22.89 17.82
N TYR A 352 8.18 22.74 18.56
CA TYR A 352 9.31 21.92 18.17
C TYR A 352 8.90 20.45 17.92
N GLN A 353 8.09 19.85 18.79
CA GLN A 353 7.60 18.47 18.60
C GLN A 353 6.77 18.33 17.32
N HIS A 354 5.89 19.30 17.04
CA HIS A 354 5.10 19.31 15.80
C HIS A 354 5.98 19.41 14.54
N PHE A 355 7.07 20.19 14.58
CA PHE A 355 8.05 20.20 13.49
C PHE A 355 8.76 18.85 13.30
N GLU A 356 9.10 18.14 14.39
CA GLU A 356 9.69 16.80 14.30
C GLU A 356 8.70 15.80 13.68
N GLU A 357 7.43 15.79 14.12
CA GLU A 357 6.39 14.92 13.56
C GLU A 357 6.15 15.20 12.06
N LYS A 358 6.13 16.49 11.68
CA LYS A 358 6.07 16.91 10.28
C LYS A 358 7.27 16.40 9.48
N GLN A 359 8.47 16.43 10.07
CA GLN A 359 9.67 15.92 9.41
C GLN A 359 9.58 14.41 9.14
N GLU A 360 9.06 13.64 10.09
CA GLU A 360 8.82 12.21 9.90
C GLU A 360 7.86 11.94 8.72
N LEU A 361 6.80 12.74 8.59
CA LEU A 361 5.86 12.65 7.47
C LEU A 361 6.54 12.93 6.11
N TYR A 362 7.44 13.91 6.03
CA TYR A 362 8.21 14.19 4.81
C TYR A 362 9.19 13.07 4.46
N ASP A 363 9.84 12.47 5.47
CA ASP A 363 10.71 11.32 5.29
C ASP A 363 9.94 10.10 4.78
N GLU A 364 8.74 9.85 5.32
CA GLU A 364 7.84 8.82 4.83
C GLU A 364 7.37 9.09 3.40
N LEU A 365 7.01 10.33 3.09
CA LEU A 365 6.64 10.76 1.75
C LEU A 365 7.78 10.50 0.76
N THR A 366 9.00 10.91 1.12
CA THR A 366 10.20 10.72 0.31
C THR A 366 10.51 9.23 0.10
N LYS A 367 10.40 8.41 1.15
CA LYS A 367 10.53 6.94 1.05
C LYS A 367 9.47 6.34 0.13
N ALA A 368 8.23 6.83 0.20
CA ALA A 368 7.15 6.39 -0.68
C ALA A 368 7.42 6.75 -2.14
N GLU A 369 7.85 7.99 -2.42
CA GLU A 369 8.25 8.46 -3.74
C GLU A 369 9.45 7.68 -4.29
N GLU A 370 10.47 7.42 -3.46
CA GLU A 370 11.60 6.58 -3.83
C GLU A 370 11.19 5.14 -4.08
N ALA A 371 10.27 4.58 -3.29
CA ALA A 371 9.77 3.22 -3.49
C ALA A 371 9.01 3.12 -4.82
N VAL A 372 8.22 4.14 -5.17
CA VAL A 372 7.57 4.26 -6.48
C VAL A 372 8.64 4.38 -7.57
N ARG A 373 9.63 5.26 -7.41
CA ARG A 373 10.72 5.45 -8.37
C ARG A 373 11.58 4.20 -8.56
N LYS A 374 11.90 3.45 -7.49
CA LYS A 374 12.64 2.19 -7.54
C LYS A 374 11.84 1.08 -8.20
N LYS A 375 10.51 1.04 -7.99
CA LYS A 375 9.62 0.12 -8.72
C LYS A 375 9.62 0.44 -10.22
N LEU A 376 9.48 1.73 -10.56
CA LEU A 376 9.58 2.21 -11.94
C LEU A 376 10.95 1.88 -12.57
N ALA A 377 12.06 2.15 -11.87
CA ALA A 377 13.41 1.87 -12.34
C ALA A 377 13.76 0.37 -12.44
N LYS A 378 13.14 -0.51 -11.64
CA LYS A 378 13.27 -1.97 -11.82
C LYS A 378 12.52 -2.47 -13.05
N ASP A 379 11.54 -1.69 -13.51
CA ASP A 379 10.77 -1.97 -14.71
C ASP A 379 11.41 -1.34 -15.98
N GLU A 380 12.41 -0.44 -15.84
CA GLU A 380 13.36 0.02 -16.88
C GLU A 380 14.39 -1.06 -17.25
#